data_AF-A0A536A8X3-F1
#
_entry.id   AF-A0A536A8X3-F1
#
_cell.length_a   1.000
_cell.length_b   1.000
_cell.length_c   1.000
_cell.angle_alpha   90.00
_cell.angle_beta   90.00
_cell.angle_gamma   90.00
#
_symmetry.space_group_name_H-M   'P 1'
#
loop_
_entity.id
_entity.type
_entity.pdbx_description
1 polymer ?
#
loop_
_entity_poly.entity_id
_entity_poly.type
_entity_poly.pdbx_seq_one_letter_code
_entity_poly.pdbx_strand_id
1 'polypeptide(L)'
;MKTVTLPVKGLNFAGCAREIEKHLGKLAPIAQVEASYVSQTVTITYDETRLDETQLREMVEDCGFACGDPLTRFTGPGATVS
;
A
#
# COMPACT_ATOMS: atom_id res chain seq x y z
N MET A 1 5.63 13.62 -9.77
CA MET A 1 6.02 12.19 -9.85
C MET A 1 7.27 11.96 -9.02
N LYS A 2 7.11 11.35 -7.85
CA LYS A 2 8.17 11.02 -6.89
C LYS A 2 8.16 9.53 -6.63
N THR A 3 9.33 8.95 -6.42
CA THR A 3 9.48 7.54 -6.05
C THR A 3 10.01 7.45 -4.63
N VAL A 4 9.36 6.63 -3.80
CA VAL A 4 9.80 6.34 -2.43
C VAL A 4 9.92 4.84 -2.25
N THR A 5 10.93 4.43 -1.49
CA THR A 5 11.11 3.03 -1.11
C THR A 5 10.88 2.92 0.39
N LEU A 6 9.88 2.15 0.77
CA LEU A 6 9.49 1.94 2.16
C LEU A 6 9.82 0.49 2.56
N PRO A 7 10.48 0.27 3.72
CA PRO A 7 10.66 -1.07 4.25
C PRO A 7 9.33 -1.59 4.80
N VAL A 8 8.96 -2.82 4.43
CA VAL A 8 7.71 -3.45 4.88
C VAL A 8 8.05 -4.66 5.75
N LYS A 9 7.71 -4.57 7.03
CA LYS A 9 7.85 -5.70 7.96
C LYS A 9 6.68 -6.66 7.76
N GLY A 10 6.98 -7.96 7.68
CA GLY A 10 5.94 -8.99 7.55
C GLY A 10 5.63 -9.43 6.13
N LEU A 11 6.37 -8.95 5.12
CA LEU A 11 6.32 -9.45 3.75
C LEU A 11 6.99 -10.84 3.67
N ASN A 12 6.35 -11.84 4.28
CA ASN A 12 6.92 -13.18 4.47
C ASN A 12 6.57 -14.14 3.33
N PHE A 13 5.61 -13.77 2.48
CA PHE A 13 5.15 -14.57 1.36
C PHE A 13 5.00 -13.74 0.08
N ALA A 14 5.34 -14.34 -1.06
CA ALA A 14 5.16 -13.73 -2.38
C ALA A 14 3.69 -13.36 -2.68
N GLY A 15 2.73 -13.98 -2.00
CA GLY A 15 1.30 -13.64 -2.08
C GLY A 15 1.02 -12.22 -1.59
N CYS A 16 1.51 -11.86 -0.39
CA CYS A 16 1.29 -10.54 0.21
C CYS A 16 1.89 -9.41 -0.62
N ALA A 17 3.07 -9.63 -1.23
CA ALA A 17 3.71 -8.65 -2.11
C ALA A 17 2.79 -8.27 -3.28
N ARG A 18 2.23 -9.28 -3.97
CA ARG A 18 1.32 -9.08 -5.10
C ARG A 18 0.02 -8.39 -4.71
N GLU A 19 -0.50 -8.65 -3.51
CA GLU A 19 -1.71 -7.99 -3.03
C GLU A 19 -1.47 -6.50 -2.77
N ILE A 20 -0.34 -6.15 -2.16
CA ILE A 20 0.07 -4.76 -1.94
C ILE A 20 0.22 -4.02 -3.26
N GLU A 21 0.89 -4.60 -4.26
CA GLU A 21 1.03 -4.03 -5.60
C GLU A 21 -0.32 -3.77 -6.26
N LYS A 22 -1.25 -4.72 -6.16
CA LYS A 22 -2.60 -4.59 -6.70
C LYS A 22 -3.45 -3.57 -5.96
N HIS A 23 -3.31 -3.47 -4.64
CA HIS A 23 -4.11 -2.55 -3.83
C HIS A 23 -3.65 -1.11 -4.07
N LEU A 24 -2.34 -0.86 -3.95
CA LEU A 24 -1.75 0.45 -4.18
C LEU A 24 -1.83 0.86 -5.66
N GLY A 25 -1.60 -0.07 -6.59
CA GLY A 25 -1.71 0.21 -8.03
C GLY A 25 -3.11 0.57 -8.53
N LYS A 26 -4.17 0.36 -7.72
CA LYS A 26 -5.54 0.83 -8.02
C LYS A 26 -5.76 2.30 -7.66
N LEU A 27 -4.86 2.92 -6.91
CA LEU A 27 -5.01 4.29 -6.46
C LEU A 27 -4.62 5.24 -7.60
N ALA A 28 -5.54 6.12 -7.99
CA ALA A 28 -5.33 7.12 -9.04
C ALA A 28 -4.06 8.01 -8.88
N PRO A 29 -3.62 8.40 -7.65
CA PRO A 29 -2.38 9.17 -7.51
C PRO A 29 -1.11 8.33 -7.62
N ILE A 30 -1.21 7.01 -7.73
CA ILE A 30 -0.08 6.09 -7.83
C ILE A 30 0.13 5.71 -9.30
N ALA A 31 1.34 5.95 -9.80
CA ALA A 31 1.72 5.62 -11.17
C ALA A 31 2.29 4.21 -11.28
N GLN A 32 3.08 3.77 -10.28
CA GLN A 32 3.71 2.47 -10.29
C GLN A 32 3.96 1.99 -8.85
N VAL A 33 3.80 0.69 -8.60
CA VAL A 33 4.16 0.03 -7.33
C VAL A 33 4.93 -1.22 -7.66
N GLU A 34 5.99 -1.46 -6.90
CA GLU A 34 6.85 -2.62 -7.03
C GLU A 34 7.17 -3.14 -5.62
N ALA A 35 6.67 -4.32 -5.27
CA ALA A 35 6.89 -4.92 -3.96
C ALA A 35 7.89 -6.07 -4.05
N SER A 36 8.98 -5.99 -3.26
CA SER A 36 10.01 -7.02 -3.21
C SER A 36 9.98 -7.74 -1.86
N TYR A 37 9.48 -8.97 -1.85
CA TYR A 37 9.53 -9.85 -0.67
C TYR A 37 10.96 -10.30 -0.35
N VAL A 38 11.85 -10.34 -1.34
CA VAL A 38 13.26 -10.71 -1.18
C VAL A 38 13.99 -9.65 -0.37
N SER A 39 13.76 -8.38 -0.69
CA SER A 39 14.38 -7.25 0.00
C SER A 39 13.53 -6.71 1.15
N GLN A 40 12.32 -7.25 1.35
CA GLN A 40 11.32 -6.76 2.30
C GLN A 40 11.05 -5.25 2.17
N THR A 41 11.02 -4.77 0.92
CA THR A 41 10.83 -3.35 0.60
C THR A 41 9.76 -3.20 -0.48
N VAL A 42 9.01 -2.10 -0.43
CA VAL A 42 8.08 -1.68 -1.48
C VAL A 42 8.54 -0.35 -2.05
N THR A 43 8.65 -0.27 -3.37
CA THR A 43 8.96 0.95 -4.11
C THR A 43 7.69 1.44 -4.77
N ILE A 44 7.37 2.70 -4.55
CA ILE A 44 6.11 3.28 -5.01
C ILE A 44 6.40 4.60 -5.69
N THR A 45 5.94 4.74 -6.93
CA THR A 45 5.96 5.97 -7.70
C THR A 45 4.57 6.58 -7.66
N TYR A 46 4.47 7.77 -7.08
CA TYR A 46 3.22 8.49 -6.89
C TYR A 46 3.37 9.97 -7.25
N ASP A 47 2.25 10.66 -7.36
CA ASP A 47 2.26 12.09 -7.58
C ASP A 47 2.20 12.87 -6.26
N GLU A 48 3.31 13.52 -5.92
CA GLU A 48 3.48 14.31 -4.69
C GLU A 48 2.53 15.51 -4.58
N THR A 49 1.85 15.90 -5.66
CA THR A 49 0.85 16.97 -5.61
C THR A 49 -0.52 16.48 -5.13
N ARG A 50 -0.73 15.15 -5.13
CA ARG A 50 -2.00 14.50 -4.78
C ARG A 50 -1.90 13.52 -3.63
N LEU A 51 -0.70 13.06 -3.30
CA LEU A 51 -0.47 12.04 -2.29
C LEU A 51 0.84 12.32 -1.55
N ASP A 52 0.81 12.22 -0.23
CA ASP A 52 1.96 12.48 0.63
C ASP A 52 2.62 11.18 1.10
N GLU A 53 3.91 11.27 1.46
CA GLU A 53 4.65 10.12 2.03
C GLU A 53 4.00 9.58 3.32
N THR A 54 3.37 10.45 4.12
CA THR A 54 2.68 10.04 5.34
C THR A 54 1.49 9.15 5.03
N GLN A 55 0.62 9.56 4.09
CA GLN A 55 -0.53 8.75 3.67
C GLN A 55 -0.06 7.42 3.06
N LEU A 56 1.01 7.47 2.27
CA LEU A 56 1.58 6.26 1.67
C LEU A 56 2.08 5.29 2.73
N ARG A 57 2.74 5.79 3.78
CA ARG A 57 3.22 4.98 4.89
C ARG A 57 2.07 4.37 5.67
N GLU A 58 1.02 5.14 5.96
CA GLU A 58 -0.19 4.63 6.60
C GLU A 58 -0.86 3.54 5.76
N MET A 59 -0.95 3.71 4.44
CA MET A 59 -1.49 2.70 3.54
C MET A 59 -0.63 1.43 3.50
N VAL A 60 0.69 1.56 3.56
CA VAL A 60 1.61 0.41 3.58
C VAL A 60 1.58 -0.29 4.94
N GLU A 61 1.44 0.44 6.05
CA GLU A 61 1.26 -0.15 7.38
C GLU A 61 -0.10 -0.85 7.50
N ASP A 62 -1.16 -0.22 7.01
CA ASP A 62 -2.51 -0.80 6.95
C ASP A 62 -2.55 -2.01 6.02
N CYS A 63 -2.00 -1.93 4.81
CA CYS A 63 -1.87 -3.09 3.92
C CYS A 63 -0.97 -4.19 4.50
N GLY A 64 0.13 -3.84 5.18
CA GLY A 64 1.02 -4.83 5.80
C GLY A 64 0.33 -5.66 6.89
N PHE A 65 -0.64 -5.06 7.60
CA PHE A 65 -1.47 -5.74 8.60
C PHE A 65 -2.75 -6.37 8.01
N ALA A 66 -3.39 -5.71 7.04
CA ALA A 66 -4.69 -6.08 6.50
C ALA A 66 -4.61 -7.01 5.28
N CYS A 67 -3.51 -7.00 4.51
CA CYS A 67 -3.31 -7.96 3.40
C CYS A 67 -3.04 -9.39 3.89
N GLY A 68 -2.99 -9.62 5.21
CA GLY A 68 -3.00 -10.96 5.79
C GLY A 68 -4.40 -11.59 5.85
N ASP A 69 -5.47 -10.83 5.58
CA ASP A 69 -6.84 -11.30 5.76
C ASP A 69 -7.65 -11.16 4.46
N PRO A 70 -8.08 -12.27 3.83
CA PRO A 70 -9.00 -12.18 2.71
C PRO A 70 -10.38 -11.79 3.27
N LEU A 71 -10.80 -10.57 2.92
CA LEU A 71 -12.17 -10.06 3.05
C LEU A 71 -12.54 -9.54 4.45
N THR A 72 -12.35 -8.23 4.68
CA THR A 72 -13.47 -7.30 4.99
C THR A 72 -12.94 -5.91 5.33
N ARG A 73 -13.58 -4.88 4.75
CA ARG A 73 -13.68 -3.53 5.34
C ARG A 73 -12.50 -2.55 5.18
N PHE A 74 -12.13 -2.22 3.93
CA PHE A 74 -11.77 -0.83 3.64
C PHE A 74 -13.06 0.01 3.64
N THR A 75 -13.52 0.40 4.83
CA THR A 75 -14.43 1.55 4.98
C THR A 75 -13.52 2.78 4.98
N GLY A 76 -13.46 3.49 3.86
CA GLY A 76 -12.86 4.83 3.86
C GLY A 76 -13.54 5.73 4.90
N PRO A 77 -12.92 6.86 5.29
CA PRO A 77 -13.52 7.78 6.26
C PRO A 77 -14.79 8.40 5.66
N GLY A 78 -15.94 7.77 5.89
CA GLY A 78 -17.22 8.18 5.30
C GLY A 78 -18.43 7.32 5.68
N ALA A 79 -18.30 6.33 6.57
CA ALA A 79 -19.46 5.67 7.15
C ALA A 79 -19.90 6.41 8.42
N THR A 80 -20.67 7.47 8.26
CA THR A 80 -21.57 7.91 9.32
C THR A 80 -22.53 6.77 9.61
N VAL A 81 -22.34 6.12 10.76
CA VAL A 81 -23.35 5.29 11.40
C VAL A 81 -24.54 6.21 11.74
N SER A 82 -25.71 5.91 11.17
CA SER A 82 -27.02 6.40 11.62
C SER A 82 -27.81 5.22 12.15
#